data_AF-A0A183EF34-F1
#
_entry.id   AF-A0A183EF34-F1
#
_cell.length_a   1.000
_cell.length_b   1.000
_cell.length_c   1.000
_cell.angle_alpha   90.00
_cell.angle_beta   90.00
_cell.angle_gamma   90.00
#
_symmetry.space_group_name_H-M   'P 1'
#
loop_
_entity.id
_entity.type
_entity.pdbx_description
1 polymer ?
#
loop_
_entity_poly.entity_id
_entity_poly.type
_entity_poly.pdbx_seq_one_letter_code
_entity_poly.pdbx_strand_id
1 'polypeptide(L)'
;MAVSELPGNPNAVWTVRRNIDVDLVSYSRWCVIQDKKSSRIPFDCVIPSNDIRMRNVVTDKSRIANGGCFLKMYLSILDKYDSHIVVSFVNATLVLSIGETVEEVTDSGFLGTTPTLGCALIGDDALLQVYPDGIRHIRADRRVNEWKAPGKRAIVRCALNRRQVAIALAGGEIVYFELDVRRELPADVLCMSLSEIPEGELRSRFLTIGLADKTVRIISLDPQDCLSPLSANDFGYFQNGCLLRTTVDQVTGELTDNRTRYLGTRSVKLFRVKIQNKDAIMAASSRAWLLYDYQSRFHLTPLSYATLEYAAGFSSEQCPEGIVAIAENTLRQVTNFHNFSFSRILSLEKLGAVFNQVVHPLDYTPRRMVVHKPSGNLVIIENDHAAFTARGKEERRKQLAEELLEVAQEAEEADQQAVREMADAIRNEKVDERIYGSPKNQKGKWASTVRIMRSSDGETISHFPFATDEAAFSY
;
A
#
# COMPACT_ATOMS: atom_id res chain seq x y z
N MET A 1 -11.07 -19.23 -29.91
CA MET A 1 -11.48 -19.07 -31.33
C MET A 1 -12.50 -17.95 -31.42
N ALA A 2 -12.68 -17.37 -32.61
CA ALA A 2 -13.36 -16.09 -32.89
C ALA A 2 -12.52 -14.84 -32.51
N VAL A 3 -11.86 -14.28 -33.52
CA VAL A 3 -11.25 -12.94 -33.55
C VAL A 3 -12.21 -12.04 -34.33
N SER A 4 -12.33 -10.77 -33.94
CA SER A 4 -12.98 -9.73 -34.74
C SER A 4 -12.03 -8.53 -34.85
N GLU A 5 -11.74 -8.13 -36.08
CA GLU A 5 -10.90 -6.98 -36.40
C GLU A 5 -11.76 -5.71 -36.56
N LEU A 6 -11.17 -4.53 -36.33
CA LEU A 6 -11.37 -3.24 -37.01
C LEU A 6 -10.38 -2.21 -36.37
N PRO A 7 -10.04 -1.08 -37.02
CA PRO A 7 -8.62 -0.71 -37.16
C PRO A 7 -8.21 0.61 -36.49
N GLY A 8 -6.90 0.81 -36.31
CA GLY A 8 -6.30 2.14 -36.18
C GLY A 8 -5.08 2.25 -35.25
N ASN A 9 -3.98 2.76 -35.78
CA ASN A 9 -2.76 3.20 -35.07
C ASN A 9 -1.91 4.05 -36.05
N PRO A 10 -1.02 4.95 -35.60
CA PRO A 10 -1.29 6.24 -34.95
C PRO A 10 -0.84 7.45 -35.81
N ASN A 11 -1.26 8.68 -35.48
CA ASN A 11 -0.74 9.94 -36.07
C ASN A 11 0.00 10.77 -35.00
N ALA A 12 1.17 11.37 -35.31
CA ALA A 12 2.14 11.83 -34.28
C ALA A 12 2.75 13.26 -34.45
N VAL A 13 3.05 13.91 -33.29
CA VAL A 13 3.92 15.11 -33.00
C VAL A 13 3.63 16.47 -33.73
N TRP A 14 4.20 17.67 -33.42
CA TRP A 14 5.40 18.12 -32.65
C TRP A 14 5.15 19.19 -31.53
N THR A 15 5.61 20.45 -31.67
CA THR A 15 5.99 21.37 -30.54
C THR A 15 5.94 22.88 -30.85
N VAL A 16 6.14 23.78 -29.86
CA VAL A 16 7.26 24.79 -29.78
C VAL A 16 7.26 25.61 -28.44
N ARG A 17 8.44 26.11 -28.02
CA ARG A 17 8.79 26.83 -26.75
C ARG A 17 8.82 28.38 -26.86
N ARG A 18 8.82 29.07 -25.71
CA ARG A 18 9.83 30.12 -25.39
C ARG A 18 10.14 30.25 -23.87
N ASN A 19 11.36 30.71 -23.55
CA ASN A 19 11.94 30.91 -22.20
C ASN A 19 11.48 32.24 -21.55
N ILE A 20 11.58 32.45 -20.23
CA ILE A 20 12.78 32.92 -19.49
C ILE A 20 12.64 32.65 -17.97
N ASP A 21 13.75 32.21 -17.36
CA ASP A 21 14.33 32.34 -15.99
C ASP A 21 13.44 32.87 -14.82
N VAL A 22 13.63 32.51 -13.54
CA VAL A 22 14.90 32.36 -12.76
C VAL A 22 14.83 31.23 -11.71
N ASP A 23 16.02 30.76 -11.32
CA ASP A 23 16.39 29.75 -10.33
C ASP A 23 15.46 29.43 -9.14
N LEU A 24 15.34 28.12 -8.87
CA LEU A 24 15.47 27.58 -7.51
C LEU A 24 16.08 26.16 -7.57
N VAL A 25 17.37 26.06 -7.21
CA VAL A 25 18.13 24.80 -7.25
C VAL A 25 17.61 23.84 -6.18
N SER A 26 17.11 22.68 -6.59
CA SER A 26 16.93 21.53 -5.70
C SER A 26 17.75 20.34 -6.22
N TYR A 27 18.89 20.09 -5.56
CA TYR A 27 19.69 18.89 -5.81
C TYR A 27 18.94 17.65 -5.32
N SER A 28 18.33 16.89 -6.23
CA SER A 28 18.08 15.46 -6.00
C SER A 28 19.42 14.72 -6.12
N ARG A 29 20.20 14.75 -5.03
CA ARG A 29 21.50 14.08 -4.94
C ARG A 29 21.26 12.58 -4.73
N TRP A 30 21.19 11.82 -5.83
CA TRP A 30 21.20 10.36 -5.79
C TRP A 30 22.57 9.90 -5.29
N CYS A 31 22.63 9.42 -4.05
CA CYS A 31 23.86 8.92 -3.47
C CYS A 31 24.18 7.51 -3.98
N VAL A 32 25.32 7.36 -4.67
CA VAL A 32 26.06 6.11 -4.63
C VAL A 32 26.67 6.01 -3.23
N ILE A 33 26.08 5.19 -2.35
CA ILE A 33 26.61 4.94 -1.02
C ILE A 33 27.81 3.98 -1.15
N GLN A 34 29.02 4.54 -1.29
CA GLN A 34 30.23 3.80 -0.91
C GLN A 34 30.39 3.87 0.61
N ASP A 35 29.87 2.87 1.32
CA ASP A 35 30.26 2.68 2.72
C ASP A 35 31.69 2.11 2.76
N LYS A 36 32.62 2.90 3.30
CA LYS A 36 34.07 2.59 3.33
C LYS A 36 34.45 1.49 4.34
N LYS A 37 33.50 0.79 4.95
CA LYS A 37 33.77 -0.20 6.02
C LYS A 37 33.35 -1.65 5.74
N SER A 38 32.75 -1.97 4.60
CA SER A 38 32.56 -3.37 4.18
C SER A 38 33.30 -3.64 2.86
N SER A 39 34.24 -4.58 2.88
CA SER A 39 34.89 -5.13 1.69
C SER A 39 34.03 -6.14 0.93
N ARG A 40 32.73 -6.20 1.24
CA ARG A 40 31.71 -7.06 0.62
C ARG A 40 30.40 -6.27 0.48
N ILE A 41 30.19 -5.67 -0.70
CA ILE A 41 28.89 -5.16 -1.15
C ILE A 41 28.76 -5.56 -2.62
N PRO A 42 27.68 -6.22 -3.05
CA PRO A 42 27.44 -6.51 -4.46
C PRO A 42 27.20 -5.21 -5.25
N PHE A 43 27.44 -5.25 -6.55
CA PHE A 43 27.25 -4.10 -7.43
C PHE A 43 25.75 -3.85 -7.62
N ASP A 44 25.20 -2.82 -6.97
CA ASP A 44 23.75 -2.61 -6.92
C ASP A 44 23.34 -1.20 -7.39
N CYS A 45 22.28 -1.14 -8.21
CA CYS A 45 21.55 0.10 -8.48
C CYS A 45 20.46 0.27 -7.40
N VAL A 46 20.51 1.37 -6.64
CA VAL A 46 19.54 1.65 -5.57
C VAL A 46 18.62 2.78 -5.99
N ILE A 47 17.31 2.51 -6.05
CA ILE A 47 16.27 3.49 -6.32
C ILE A 47 15.57 3.84 -5.00
N PRO A 48 15.94 4.95 -4.32
CA PRO A 48 15.17 5.48 -3.19
C PRO A 48 13.82 6.06 -3.64
N SER A 49 12.82 5.85 -2.80
CA SER A 49 11.45 6.35 -2.90
C SER A 49 11.05 6.95 -1.54
N ASN A 50 10.43 8.14 -1.55
CA ASN A 50 10.13 8.91 -0.34
C ASN A 50 8.79 8.47 0.29
N ASP A 51 8.69 7.16 0.52
CA ASP A 51 7.47 6.42 0.82
C ASP A 51 7.74 5.33 1.87
N ILE A 52 6.73 4.97 2.66
CA ILE A 52 6.78 3.74 3.48
C ILE A 52 6.36 2.53 2.62
N ARG A 53 7.18 1.49 2.60
CA ARG A 53 6.87 0.21 1.94
C ARG A 53 5.96 -0.64 2.81
N MET A 54 4.87 -1.14 2.24
CA MET A 54 4.03 -2.15 2.89
C MET A 54 4.45 -3.55 2.43
N ARG A 55 4.53 -4.50 3.37
CA ARG A 55 4.72 -5.92 3.07
C ARG A 55 3.35 -6.57 2.92
N ASN A 56 3.12 -7.29 1.81
CA ASN A 56 1.97 -8.17 1.68
C ASN A 56 2.22 -9.40 2.57
N VAL A 57 1.30 -9.69 3.49
CA VAL A 57 1.30 -10.90 4.33
C VAL A 57 0.47 -12.00 3.66
N VAL A 58 -0.73 -11.66 3.21
CA VAL A 58 -1.63 -12.55 2.46
C VAL A 58 -2.21 -11.79 1.27
N THR A 59 -2.37 -12.48 0.13
CA THR A 59 -3.13 -11.99 -1.02
C THR A 59 -4.20 -13.02 -1.37
N ASP A 60 -5.45 -12.72 -1.05
CA ASP A 60 -6.57 -13.54 -1.50
C ASP A 60 -7.01 -13.13 -2.92
N LYS A 61 -7.42 -14.12 -3.73
CA LYS A 61 -7.91 -13.98 -5.11
C LYS A 61 -9.40 -14.26 -5.22
N SER A 62 -10.19 -13.76 -4.27
CA SER A 62 -11.66 -13.80 -4.35
C SER A 62 -12.16 -13.08 -5.62
N ARG A 63 -13.30 -13.53 -6.15
CA ARG A 63 -14.00 -12.89 -7.28
C ARG A 63 -14.73 -11.61 -6.83
N ILE A 64 -13.98 -10.68 -6.25
CA ILE A 64 -14.53 -9.40 -5.79
C ILE A 64 -14.87 -8.57 -7.03
N ALA A 65 -16.16 -8.45 -7.33
CA ALA A 65 -16.68 -7.56 -8.36
C ALA A 65 -16.44 -6.08 -7.97
N ASN A 66 -16.18 -5.23 -8.97
CA ASN A 66 -15.92 -3.80 -8.75
C ASN A 66 -17.09 -3.13 -7.99
N GLY A 67 -16.77 -2.29 -7.01
CA GLY A 67 -17.75 -1.54 -6.20
C GLY A 67 -18.01 -2.09 -4.80
N GLY A 68 -17.14 -2.95 -4.26
CA GLY A 68 -17.24 -3.41 -2.87
C GLY A 68 -16.63 -2.43 -1.86
N CYS A 69 -17.38 -2.06 -0.82
CA CYS A 69 -16.85 -1.41 0.37
C CYS A 69 -16.49 -2.47 1.42
N PHE A 70 -15.27 -2.42 1.96
CA PHE A 70 -14.99 -3.21 3.16
C PHE A 70 -15.76 -2.62 4.34
N LEU A 71 -16.19 -3.50 5.24
CA LEU A 71 -16.60 -3.08 6.57
C LEU A 71 -15.88 -3.94 7.58
N LYS A 72 -15.04 -3.26 8.34
CA LYS A 72 -14.33 -3.85 9.46
C LYS A 72 -15.33 -4.27 10.52
N MET A 73 -15.14 -5.44 11.11
CA MET A 73 -15.73 -5.71 12.41
C MET A 73 -14.68 -6.21 13.39
N TYR A 74 -14.65 -5.58 14.55
CA TYR A 74 -13.88 -6.03 15.68
C TYR A 74 -14.74 -6.97 16.53
N LEU A 75 -14.22 -8.17 16.72
CA LEU A 75 -14.11 -8.93 17.96
C LEU A 75 -14.87 -8.50 19.23
N SER A 76 -15.27 -9.51 20.01
CA SER A 76 -15.58 -9.48 21.44
C SER A 76 -14.56 -8.67 22.27
N ILE A 77 -14.99 -8.08 23.39
CA ILE A 77 -14.09 -7.25 24.24
C ILE A 77 -12.93 -8.04 24.90
N LEU A 78 -13.02 -9.37 24.96
CA LEU A 78 -12.09 -10.24 25.70
C LEU A 78 -10.95 -10.85 24.87
N ASP A 79 -11.12 -10.97 23.55
CA ASP A 79 -10.15 -11.65 22.70
C ASP A 79 -9.05 -10.69 22.19
N LYS A 80 -7.96 -11.25 21.69
CA LYS A 80 -6.75 -10.49 21.26
C LYS A 80 -6.68 -10.22 19.75
N TYR A 81 -7.45 -10.97 18.96
CA TYR A 81 -7.31 -11.09 17.50
C TYR A 81 -8.68 -11.08 16.83
N ASP A 82 -8.80 -10.43 15.67
CA ASP A 82 -10.05 -10.29 14.93
C ASP A 82 -10.56 -11.67 14.47
N SER A 83 -11.86 -11.91 14.58
CA SER A 83 -12.48 -13.21 14.25
C SER A 83 -13.22 -13.22 12.91
N HIS A 84 -13.69 -12.07 12.43
CA HIS A 84 -14.49 -11.96 11.20
C HIS A 84 -14.10 -10.75 10.35
N ILE A 85 -14.24 -10.90 9.04
CA ILE A 85 -14.04 -9.87 8.03
C ILE A 85 -15.33 -9.75 7.21
N VAL A 86 -15.90 -8.53 7.11
CA VAL A 86 -17.11 -8.29 6.32
C VAL A 86 -16.76 -7.51 5.05
N VAL A 87 -17.12 -8.08 3.89
CA VAL A 87 -16.94 -7.46 2.58
C VAL A 87 -18.33 -7.13 2.03
N SER A 88 -18.67 -5.84 2.01
CA SER A 88 -19.91 -5.38 1.40
C SER A 88 -19.69 -5.14 -0.10
N PHE A 89 -20.66 -5.55 -0.90
CA PHE A 89 -20.75 -5.37 -2.35
C PHE A 89 -21.98 -4.54 -2.67
N VAL A 90 -22.04 -3.94 -3.86
CA VAL A 90 -23.19 -3.14 -4.33
C VAL A 90 -24.55 -3.81 -4.05
N ASN A 91 -24.64 -5.14 -4.21
CA ASN A 91 -25.88 -5.91 -4.08
C ASN A 91 -25.81 -7.06 -3.04
N ALA A 92 -24.75 -7.18 -2.24
CA ALA A 92 -24.54 -8.32 -1.35
C ALA A 92 -23.61 -8.00 -0.19
N THR A 93 -23.55 -8.87 0.82
CA THR A 93 -22.52 -8.84 1.87
C THR A 93 -21.96 -10.24 2.06
N LEU A 94 -20.64 -10.36 2.05
CA LEU A 94 -19.88 -11.58 2.30
C LEU A 94 -19.24 -11.47 3.68
N VAL A 95 -19.33 -12.54 4.48
CA VAL A 95 -18.66 -12.64 5.78
C VAL A 95 -17.64 -13.76 5.70
N LEU A 96 -16.41 -13.46 6.08
CA LEU A 96 -15.31 -14.41 6.17
C LEU A 96 -14.92 -14.55 7.65
N SER A 97 -14.63 -15.77 8.10
CA SER A 97 -14.02 -16.02 9.42
C SER A 97 -12.51 -16.10 9.29
N ILE A 98 -11.81 -15.67 10.34
CA ILE A 98 -10.34 -15.71 10.47
C ILE A 98 -10.00 -16.86 11.41
N GLY A 99 -9.45 -17.96 10.88
CA GLY A 99 -8.84 -19.05 11.65
C GLY A 99 -7.40 -19.29 11.20
N GLU A 100 -7.00 -20.56 11.11
CA GLU A 100 -5.78 -20.95 10.40
C GLU A 100 -5.86 -20.60 8.90
N THR A 101 -7.04 -20.82 8.32
CA THR A 101 -7.49 -20.43 6.98
C THR A 101 -8.52 -19.30 7.08
N VAL A 102 -8.74 -18.60 5.95
CA VAL A 102 -9.84 -17.62 5.81
C VAL A 102 -10.95 -18.28 5.00
N GLU A 103 -12.14 -18.39 5.58
CA GLU A 103 -13.26 -19.17 5.02
C GLU A 103 -14.57 -18.38 5.04
N GLU A 104 -15.46 -18.62 4.07
CA GLU A 104 -16.77 -17.96 3.98
C GLU A 104 -17.77 -18.55 4.97
N VAL A 105 -18.42 -17.68 5.76
CA VAL A 105 -19.33 -18.07 6.86
C VAL A 105 -20.71 -17.46 6.67
N THR A 106 -21.70 -18.34 6.51
CA THR A 106 -23.11 -17.97 6.23
C THR A 106 -24.02 -17.98 7.45
N ASP A 107 -23.63 -18.62 8.57
CA ASP A 107 -24.42 -18.70 9.81
C ASP A 107 -24.12 -17.56 10.81
N SER A 108 -23.35 -16.54 10.37
CA SER A 108 -22.94 -15.37 11.16
C SER A 108 -24.08 -14.41 11.54
N GLY A 109 -25.29 -14.61 11.03
CA GLY A 109 -26.48 -13.79 11.29
C GLY A 109 -26.59 -12.51 10.44
N PHE A 110 -25.57 -12.19 9.64
CA PHE A 110 -25.57 -11.04 8.74
C PHE A 110 -26.54 -11.24 7.56
N LEU A 111 -27.15 -10.13 7.11
CA LEU A 111 -27.94 -10.10 5.89
C LEU A 111 -27.00 -10.05 4.67
N GLY A 112 -26.71 -11.21 4.09
CA GLY A 112 -25.85 -11.34 2.91
C GLY A 112 -26.48 -10.87 1.58
N THR A 113 -27.80 -10.69 1.52
CA THR A 113 -28.53 -10.33 0.30
C THR A 113 -28.59 -8.82 0.00
N THR A 114 -28.01 -7.99 0.86
CA THR A 114 -28.00 -6.52 0.73
C THR A 114 -26.61 -5.97 0.98
N PRO A 115 -26.25 -4.81 0.40
CA PRO A 115 -25.06 -4.07 0.83
C PRO A 115 -25.15 -3.73 2.32
N THR A 116 -24.04 -3.87 3.03
CA THR A 116 -23.85 -3.30 4.37
C THR A 116 -23.19 -1.92 4.25
N LEU A 117 -23.64 -0.96 5.05
CA LEU A 117 -23.15 0.42 5.14
C LEU A 117 -22.20 0.64 6.34
N GLY A 118 -22.42 -0.10 7.42
CA GLY A 118 -21.57 -0.11 8.60
C GLY A 118 -21.72 -1.41 9.38
N CYS A 119 -20.64 -1.90 9.98
CA CYS A 119 -20.73 -2.87 11.07
C CYS A 119 -19.78 -2.48 12.20
N ALA A 120 -20.19 -2.75 13.42
CA ALA A 120 -19.38 -2.56 14.64
C ALA A 120 -19.89 -3.50 15.73
N LEU A 121 -18.99 -3.99 16.59
CA LEU A 121 -19.40 -4.64 17.83
C LEU A 121 -19.89 -3.58 18.83
N ILE A 122 -21.01 -3.90 19.47
CA ILE A 122 -21.69 -3.11 20.49
C ILE A 122 -21.68 -3.91 21.80
N GLY A 123 -21.25 -3.29 22.90
CA GLY A 123 -21.08 -3.98 24.18
C GLY A 123 -19.97 -5.03 24.12
N ASP A 124 -20.16 -6.14 24.84
CA ASP A 124 -19.11 -7.16 25.01
C ASP A 124 -19.04 -8.16 23.85
N ASP A 125 -20.19 -8.71 23.42
CA ASP A 125 -20.30 -9.82 22.44
C ASP A 125 -21.44 -9.64 21.41
N ALA A 126 -21.96 -8.42 21.19
CA ALA A 126 -23.05 -8.19 20.25
C ALA A 126 -22.58 -7.50 18.96
N LEU A 127 -23.07 -7.99 17.81
CA LEU A 127 -22.70 -7.54 16.48
C LEU A 127 -23.79 -6.67 15.89
N LEU A 128 -23.45 -5.47 15.43
CA LEU A 128 -24.37 -4.57 14.72
C LEU A 128 -24.06 -4.54 13.22
N GLN A 129 -25.10 -4.70 12.39
CA GLN A 129 -25.08 -4.52 10.94
C GLN A 129 -26.04 -3.39 10.56
N VAL A 130 -25.55 -2.36 9.86
CA VAL A 130 -26.36 -1.30 9.25
C VAL A 130 -26.41 -1.52 7.74
N TYR A 131 -27.60 -1.56 7.16
CA TYR A 131 -27.86 -1.74 5.73
C TYR A 131 -28.90 -0.69 5.27
N PRO A 132 -29.11 -0.45 3.97
CA PRO A 132 -29.96 0.66 3.52
C PRO A 132 -31.39 0.65 4.09
N ASP A 133 -32.00 -0.52 4.29
CA ASP A 133 -33.39 -0.61 4.78
C ASP A 133 -33.53 -0.66 6.31
N GLY A 134 -32.43 -0.73 7.07
CA GLY A 134 -32.50 -0.88 8.52
C GLY A 134 -31.19 -1.21 9.24
N ILE A 135 -31.34 -1.66 10.49
CA ILE A 135 -30.25 -2.08 11.37
C ILE A 135 -30.59 -3.44 11.96
N ARG A 136 -29.64 -4.36 11.96
CA ARG A 136 -29.69 -5.63 12.69
C ARG A 136 -28.73 -5.60 13.86
N HIS A 137 -29.26 -5.95 15.03
CA HIS A 137 -28.49 -6.18 16.25
C HIS A 137 -28.53 -7.69 16.54
N ILE A 138 -27.41 -8.35 16.31
CA ILE A 138 -27.19 -9.78 16.47
C ILE A 138 -26.51 -9.98 17.83
N ARG A 139 -27.19 -10.65 18.76
CA ARG A 139 -26.64 -10.93 20.10
C ARG A 139 -25.82 -12.22 20.11
N ALA A 140 -25.01 -12.42 21.15
CA ALA A 140 -24.23 -13.63 21.36
C ALA A 140 -25.07 -14.93 21.35
N ASP A 141 -26.35 -14.88 21.76
CA ASP A 141 -27.30 -15.98 21.69
C ASP A 141 -27.90 -16.20 20.27
N ARG A 142 -27.27 -15.61 19.25
CA ARG A 142 -27.68 -15.58 17.83
C ARG A 142 -29.08 -14.99 17.58
N ARG A 143 -29.71 -14.34 18.57
CA ARG A 143 -30.98 -13.62 18.35
C ARG A 143 -30.72 -12.33 17.60
N VAL A 144 -31.52 -12.10 16.56
CA VAL A 144 -31.44 -10.91 15.71
C VAL A 144 -32.62 -10.00 15.98
N ASN A 145 -32.35 -8.80 16.49
CA ASN A 145 -33.32 -7.71 16.57
C ASN A 145 -33.16 -6.83 15.32
N GLU A 146 -34.24 -6.64 14.56
CA GLU A 146 -34.24 -5.83 13.34
C GLU A 146 -35.02 -4.53 13.55
N TRP A 147 -34.35 -3.39 13.37
CA TRP A 147 -34.96 -2.06 13.29
C TRP A 147 -35.10 -1.68 11.82
N LYS A 148 -36.30 -1.33 11.38
CA LYS A 148 -36.59 -0.92 10.00
C LYS A 148 -36.64 0.59 9.87
N ALA A 149 -36.05 1.11 8.80
CA ALA A 149 -36.03 2.55 8.56
C ALA A 149 -37.47 3.12 8.36
N PRO A 150 -37.79 4.26 8.99
CA PRO A 150 -39.14 4.82 8.95
C PRO A 150 -39.51 5.34 7.56
N GLY A 151 -40.80 5.23 7.21
CA GLY A 151 -41.35 5.91 6.03
C GLY A 151 -40.81 5.47 4.67
N LYS A 152 -40.23 4.26 4.55
CA LYS A 152 -39.52 3.77 3.35
C LYS A 152 -38.29 4.63 2.95
N ARG A 153 -37.76 5.44 3.88
CA ARG A 153 -36.48 6.15 3.67
C ARG A 153 -35.33 5.15 3.82
N ALA A 154 -34.32 5.23 2.96
CA ALA A 154 -33.10 4.45 3.12
C ALA A 154 -32.09 5.16 4.03
N ILE A 155 -31.30 4.39 4.77
CA ILE A 155 -30.10 4.85 5.45
C ILE A 155 -29.04 5.17 4.39
N VAL A 156 -28.47 6.37 4.44
CA VAL A 156 -27.46 6.85 3.48
C VAL A 156 -26.06 6.76 4.09
N ARG A 157 -25.93 7.07 5.39
CA ARG A 157 -24.66 7.01 6.14
C ARG A 157 -24.90 6.52 7.56
N CYS A 158 -23.85 5.99 8.18
CA CYS A 158 -23.81 5.63 9.59
C CYS A 158 -22.44 5.98 10.19
N ALA A 159 -22.43 6.26 11.49
CA ALA A 159 -21.23 6.37 12.31
C ALA A 159 -21.44 5.52 13.56
N LEU A 160 -20.48 4.64 13.85
CA LEU A 160 -20.60 3.57 14.83
C LEU A 160 -19.42 3.61 15.80
N ASN A 161 -19.67 3.24 17.04
CA ASN A 161 -18.71 3.12 18.13
C ASN A 161 -19.19 2.02 19.09
N ARG A 162 -18.36 1.55 20.01
CA ARG A 162 -18.62 0.39 20.91
C ARG A 162 -19.91 0.43 21.72
N ARG A 163 -20.52 1.62 21.91
CA ARG A 163 -21.77 1.81 22.68
C ARG A 163 -22.75 2.79 22.03
N GLN A 164 -22.42 3.34 20.86
CA GLN A 164 -23.15 4.46 20.25
C GLN A 164 -23.35 4.20 18.77
N VAL A 165 -24.56 4.53 18.29
CA VAL A 165 -24.98 4.31 16.90
C VAL A 165 -25.70 5.58 16.43
N ALA A 166 -25.15 6.22 15.40
CA ALA A 166 -25.76 7.34 14.70
C ALA A 166 -25.97 6.96 13.23
N ILE A 167 -27.18 7.17 12.70
CA ILE A 167 -27.50 6.99 11.28
C ILE A 167 -28.04 8.28 10.68
N ALA A 168 -27.84 8.45 9.37
CA ALA A 168 -28.48 9.48 8.57
C ALA A 168 -29.36 8.81 7.51
N LEU A 169 -30.64 9.17 7.49
CA LEU A 169 -31.63 8.78 6.51
C LEU A 169 -31.59 9.73 5.31
N ALA A 170 -32.11 9.27 4.17
CA ALA A 170 -32.34 10.13 2.99
C ALA A 170 -33.29 11.29 3.35
N GLY A 171 -32.91 12.52 2.98
CA GLY A 171 -33.63 13.74 3.37
C GLY A 171 -33.10 14.42 4.64
N GLY A 172 -31.87 14.11 5.09
CA GLY A 172 -31.18 14.85 6.16
C GLY A 172 -31.63 14.55 7.59
N GLU A 173 -32.46 13.53 7.85
CA GLU A 173 -32.84 13.12 9.21
C GLU A 173 -31.75 12.24 9.84
N ILE A 174 -31.25 12.64 11.03
CA ILE A 174 -30.37 11.82 11.86
C ILE A 174 -31.17 11.15 12.99
N VAL A 175 -30.84 9.88 13.26
CA VAL A 175 -31.36 9.10 14.39
C VAL A 175 -30.19 8.61 15.25
N TYR A 176 -30.29 8.79 16.56
CA TYR A 176 -29.27 8.42 17.53
C TYR A 176 -29.84 7.45 18.58
N PHE A 177 -29.32 6.22 18.62
CA PHE A 177 -29.97 5.10 19.34
C PHE A 177 -29.59 4.94 20.83
N GLU A 178 -28.62 5.67 21.37
CA GLU A 178 -28.34 5.60 22.83
C GLU A 178 -29.45 6.30 23.65
N LEU A 179 -30.14 7.26 23.02
CA LEU A 179 -31.18 8.10 23.64
C LEU A 179 -32.47 8.20 22.80
N ASP A 180 -32.57 7.41 21.72
CA ASP A 180 -33.65 7.42 20.72
C ASP A 180 -34.03 8.81 20.15
N VAL A 181 -33.10 9.77 20.16
CA VAL A 181 -33.31 11.14 19.70
C VAL A 181 -33.19 11.22 18.18
N ARG A 182 -34.02 12.07 17.57
CA ARG A 182 -33.99 12.38 16.13
C ARG A 182 -33.83 13.87 15.89
N ARG A 183 -33.16 14.22 14.80
CA ARG A 183 -33.00 15.62 14.38
C ARG A 183 -32.92 15.74 12.86
N GLU A 184 -33.67 16.67 12.29
CA GLU A 184 -33.53 17.07 10.89
C GLU A 184 -32.38 18.07 10.72
N LEU A 185 -31.60 17.90 9.66
CA LEU A 185 -30.52 18.77 9.23
C LEU A 185 -30.94 19.63 8.03
N PRO A 186 -30.31 20.79 7.82
CA PRO A 186 -30.67 21.70 6.73
C PRO A 186 -30.27 21.21 5.33
N ALA A 187 -29.52 20.11 5.22
CA ALA A 187 -29.05 19.54 3.97
C ALA A 187 -28.76 18.03 4.12
N ASP A 188 -28.68 17.31 3.01
CA ASP A 188 -28.34 15.88 3.00
C ASP A 188 -26.93 15.60 3.56
N VAL A 189 -26.80 14.46 4.24
CA VAL A 189 -25.57 14.01 4.88
C VAL A 189 -24.68 13.25 3.89
N LEU A 190 -23.49 13.79 3.62
CA LEU A 190 -22.52 13.18 2.70
C LEU A 190 -21.54 12.24 3.41
N CYS A 191 -21.16 12.56 4.65
CA CYS A 191 -20.30 11.73 5.50
C CYS A 191 -20.57 11.99 6.98
N MET A 192 -20.25 11.00 7.81
CA MET A 192 -20.29 11.11 9.27
C MET A 192 -19.08 10.39 9.87
N SER A 193 -18.64 10.84 11.04
CA SER A 193 -17.59 10.19 11.82
C SER A 193 -17.90 10.32 13.32
N LEU A 194 -17.65 9.23 14.05
CA LEU A 194 -17.78 9.16 15.50
C LEU A 194 -16.45 8.63 16.04
N SER A 195 -15.88 9.32 17.03
CA SER A 195 -14.65 8.89 17.70
C SER A 195 -14.90 7.65 18.57
N GLU A 196 -13.86 6.89 18.88
CA GLU A 196 -13.98 5.85 19.93
C GLU A 196 -14.21 6.50 21.31
N ILE A 197 -14.76 5.71 22.23
CA ILE A 197 -14.94 6.13 23.63
C ILE A 197 -13.56 6.14 24.33
N PRO A 198 -13.15 7.25 24.97
CA PRO A 198 -11.97 7.28 25.83
C PRO A 198 -12.06 6.29 27.00
N GLU A 199 -10.92 5.83 27.50
CA GLU A 199 -10.89 4.96 28.69
C GLU A 199 -11.44 5.70 29.91
N GLY A 200 -12.40 5.09 30.61
CA GLY A 200 -13.11 5.69 31.75
C GLY A 200 -14.36 6.50 31.38
N GLU A 201 -14.57 6.85 30.11
CA GLU A 201 -15.81 7.48 29.65
C GLU A 201 -16.87 6.47 29.21
N LEU A 202 -18.14 6.88 29.22
CA LEU A 202 -19.27 6.03 28.81
C LEU A 202 -19.67 6.22 27.34
N ARG A 203 -19.25 7.33 26.71
CA ARG A 203 -19.64 7.76 25.35
C ARG A 203 -18.61 8.73 24.77
N SER A 204 -18.51 8.82 23.45
CA SER A 204 -17.84 9.95 22.78
C SER A 204 -18.77 11.17 22.79
N ARG A 205 -18.23 12.33 23.15
CA ARG A 205 -18.93 13.62 23.23
C ARG A 205 -19.37 14.18 21.87
N PHE A 206 -18.61 13.91 20.81
CA PHE A 206 -18.77 14.60 19.52
C PHE A 206 -19.12 13.65 18.38
N LEU A 207 -20.10 14.07 17.58
CA LEU A 207 -20.44 13.51 16.27
C LEU A 207 -20.07 14.55 15.19
N THR A 208 -19.24 14.16 14.22
CA THR A 208 -18.85 15.04 13.10
C THR A 208 -19.64 14.65 11.85
N ILE A 209 -20.29 15.62 11.22
CA ILE A 209 -21.13 15.42 10.03
C ILE A 209 -20.70 16.39 8.92
N GLY A 210 -20.48 15.86 7.71
CA GLY A 210 -20.31 16.65 6.50
C GLY A 210 -21.59 16.68 5.68
N LEU A 211 -22.05 17.88 5.32
CA LEU A 211 -23.31 18.11 4.61
C LEU A 211 -23.10 18.49 3.14
N ALA A 212 -24.17 18.37 2.35
CA ALA A 212 -24.19 18.80 0.96
C ALA A 212 -24.06 20.33 0.76
N ASP A 213 -24.28 21.12 1.83
CA ASP A 213 -24.04 22.58 1.85
C ASP A 213 -22.55 22.97 1.91
N LYS A 214 -21.63 21.99 1.88
CA LYS A 214 -20.16 22.11 2.02
C LYS A 214 -19.67 22.48 3.44
N THR A 215 -20.57 22.55 4.42
CA THR A 215 -20.19 22.71 5.83
C THR A 215 -19.83 21.37 6.47
N VAL A 216 -18.93 21.43 7.45
CA VAL A 216 -18.75 20.35 8.42
C VAL A 216 -19.23 20.86 9.78
N ARG A 217 -20.03 20.05 10.46
CA ARG A 217 -20.65 20.40 11.73
C ARG A 217 -20.23 19.42 12.82
N ILE A 218 -19.94 19.95 14.00
CA ILE A 218 -19.74 19.18 15.21
C ILE A 218 -21.01 19.26 16.03
N ILE A 219 -21.52 18.09 16.40
CA ILE A 219 -22.76 17.91 17.15
C ILE A 219 -22.44 17.26 18.49
N SER A 220 -23.01 17.77 19.58
CA SER A 220 -22.89 17.17 20.92
C SER A 220 -23.76 15.92 21.06
N LEU A 221 -23.22 14.91 21.73
CA LEU A 221 -23.91 13.68 22.17
C LEU A 221 -24.06 13.62 23.70
N ASP A 222 -23.79 14.72 24.40
CA ASP A 222 -24.05 14.83 25.84
C ASP A 222 -25.56 14.66 26.13
N PRO A 223 -25.97 14.09 27.30
CA PRO A 223 -27.38 13.97 27.64
C PRO A 223 -28.13 15.30 27.75
N GLN A 224 -27.42 16.38 28.12
CA GLN A 224 -28.01 17.69 28.37
C GLN A 224 -28.32 18.44 27.05
N ASP A 225 -27.38 18.45 26.12
CA ASP A 225 -27.46 19.18 24.85
C ASP A 225 -27.44 18.22 23.64
N CYS A 226 -28.16 17.09 23.74
CA CYS A 226 -28.10 16.02 22.75
C CYS A 226 -28.53 16.48 21.34
N LEU A 227 -27.73 16.12 20.34
CA LEU A 227 -27.86 16.53 18.94
C LEU A 227 -27.84 18.06 18.72
N SER A 228 -27.31 18.86 19.65
CA SER A 228 -27.07 20.29 19.43
C SER A 228 -25.85 20.52 18.52
N PRO A 229 -25.91 21.41 17.51
CA PRO A 229 -24.72 21.81 16.75
C PRO A 229 -23.88 22.77 17.59
N LEU A 230 -22.66 22.35 17.95
CA LEU A 230 -21.68 23.15 18.69
C LEU A 230 -20.93 24.10 17.76
N SER A 231 -20.52 23.60 16.59
CA SER A 231 -19.89 24.41 15.55
C SER A 231 -20.37 24.00 14.17
N ALA A 232 -20.52 24.99 13.28
CA ALA A 232 -20.83 24.80 11.87
C ALA A 232 -19.85 25.65 11.06
N ASN A 233 -18.83 24.99 10.50
CA ASN A 233 -17.76 25.66 9.79
C ASN A 233 -17.94 25.44 8.29
N ASP A 234 -18.15 26.53 7.54
CA ASP A 234 -18.00 26.50 6.09
C ASP A 234 -16.51 26.48 5.77
N PHE A 235 -16.07 25.39 5.12
CA PHE A 235 -14.69 25.25 4.70
C PHE A 235 -14.45 25.79 3.29
N GLY A 236 -15.50 26.18 2.54
CA GLY A 236 -15.50 26.97 1.30
C GLY A 236 -14.84 26.36 0.06
N TYR A 237 -13.77 25.60 0.25
CA TYR A 237 -12.75 25.25 -0.73
C TYR A 237 -12.15 23.86 -0.51
N PHE A 238 -12.97 22.87 -0.14
CA PHE A 238 -12.58 21.46 -0.30
C PHE A 238 -12.52 21.13 -1.80
N GLN A 239 -11.37 21.42 -2.41
CA GLN A 239 -11.02 20.87 -3.72
C GLN A 239 -10.84 19.35 -3.61
N ASN A 240 -11.22 18.63 -4.67
CA ASN A 240 -11.08 17.18 -4.74
C ASN A 240 -9.64 16.76 -4.42
N GLY A 241 -9.48 15.95 -3.36
CA GLY A 241 -8.19 15.43 -2.94
C GLY A 241 -7.44 16.25 -1.88
N CYS A 242 -8.01 17.33 -1.36
CA CYS A 242 -7.49 18.01 -0.17
C CYS A 242 -7.86 17.26 1.12
N LEU A 243 -6.86 17.01 1.97
CA LEU A 243 -7.03 16.67 3.38
C LEU A 243 -6.87 17.95 4.21
N LEU A 244 -7.85 18.22 5.07
CA LEU A 244 -7.73 19.19 6.15
C LEU A 244 -7.55 18.43 7.47
N ARG A 245 -6.63 18.92 8.31
CA ARG A 245 -6.54 18.54 9.71
C ARG A 245 -6.81 19.78 10.56
N THR A 246 -7.61 19.61 11.59
CA THR A 246 -8.02 20.67 12.52
C THR A 246 -8.11 20.08 13.92
N THR A 247 -7.74 20.88 14.92
CA THR A 247 -7.88 20.56 16.34
C THR A 247 -9.27 20.97 16.82
N VAL A 248 -9.97 20.05 17.49
CA VAL A 248 -11.27 20.29 18.12
C VAL A 248 -11.02 20.62 19.59
N ASP A 249 -11.57 21.72 20.09
CA ASP A 249 -11.60 21.95 21.54
C ASP A 249 -12.62 21.00 22.21
N GLN A 250 -12.17 20.28 23.24
CA GLN A 250 -12.98 19.34 23.99
C GLN A 250 -14.09 20.01 24.82
N VAL A 251 -14.00 21.31 25.12
CA VAL A 251 -15.02 22.02 25.89
C VAL A 251 -16.07 22.67 24.98
N THR A 252 -15.65 23.50 24.02
CA THR A 252 -16.54 24.30 23.16
C THR A 252 -16.96 23.61 21.86
N GLY A 253 -16.18 22.64 21.37
CA GLY A 253 -16.36 22.09 20.02
C GLY A 253 -15.90 23.04 18.89
N GLU A 254 -15.18 24.12 19.22
CA GLU A 254 -14.55 25.00 18.24
C GLU A 254 -13.38 24.33 17.49
N LEU A 255 -13.09 24.83 16.30
CA LEU A 255 -12.16 24.25 15.33
C LEU A 255 -10.97 25.19 15.08
N THR A 256 -9.76 24.75 15.48
CA THR A 256 -8.52 25.56 15.49
C THR A 256 -7.33 24.81 14.86
N ASP A 257 -6.21 25.48 14.54
CA ASP A 257 -5.04 24.89 13.84
C ASP A 257 -5.39 24.15 12.52
N ASN A 258 -6.06 24.87 11.60
CA ASN A 258 -6.39 24.37 10.27
C ASN A 258 -5.12 24.16 9.41
N ARG A 259 -4.83 22.91 9.03
CA ARG A 259 -3.71 22.53 8.16
C ARG A 259 -4.15 21.72 6.96
N THR A 260 -4.00 22.28 5.77
CA THR A 260 -4.40 21.62 4.51
C THR A 260 -3.20 20.97 3.79
N ARG A 261 -3.44 19.79 3.20
CA ARG A 261 -2.51 19.06 2.33
C ARG A 261 -3.25 18.45 1.15
N TYR A 262 -2.76 18.68 -0.07
CA TYR A 262 -3.26 18.02 -1.27
C TYR A 262 -2.66 16.61 -1.38
N LEU A 263 -3.49 15.58 -1.47
CA LEU A 263 -3.08 14.17 -1.47
C LEU A 263 -3.11 13.51 -2.85
N GLY A 264 -3.88 14.06 -3.81
CA GLY A 264 -4.13 13.43 -5.09
C GLY A 264 -5.34 13.98 -5.84
N THR A 265 -5.64 13.43 -7.02
CA THR A 265 -6.77 13.90 -7.85
C THR A 265 -8.13 13.29 -7.50
N ARG A 266 -8.15 12.21 -6.71
CA ARG A 266 -9.37 11.53 -6.26
C ARG A 266 -9.85 12.08 -4.92
N SER A 267 -11.14 11.91 -4.60
CA SER A 267 -11.67 12.22 -3.27
C SER A 267 -10.88 11.49 -2.18
N VAL A 268 -10.70 12.14 -1.03
CA VAL A 268 -9.99 11.55 0.12
C VAL A 268 -10.96 10.72 0.93
N LYS A 269 -10.68 9.42 1.08
CA LYS A 269 -11.34 8.55 2.07
C LYS A 269 -10.42 8.39 3.28
N LEU A 270 -10.96 8.45 4.49
CA LEU A 270 -10.22 8.33 5.75
C LEU A 270 -10.56 7.04 6.47
N PHE A 271 -9.54 6.33 6.94
CA PHE A 271 -9.65 5.06 7.65
C PHE A 271 -8.80 5.08 8.92
N ARG A 272 -9.36 4.59 10.03
CA ARG A 272 -8.60 4.43 11.27
C ARG A 272 -7.83 3.12 11.26
N VAL A 273 -6.53 3.21 11.54
CA VAL A 273 -5.60 2.09 11.62
C VAL A 273 -4.80 2.20 12.91
N LYS A 274 -4.32 1.07 13.45
CA LYS A 274 -3.41 1.05 14.60
C LYS A 274 -2.02 0.67 14.13
N ILE A 275 -1.01 1.37 14.64
CA ILE A 275 0.39 1.22 14.26
C ILE A 275 1.23 1.47 15.52
N GLN A 276 2.06 0.50 15.90
CA GLN A 276 2.88 0.52 17.13
C GLN A 276 2.01 0.82 18.37
N ASN A 277 0.87 0.16 18.48
CA ASN A 277 -0.20 0.36 19.46
C ASN A 277 -0.76 1.80 19.56
N LYS A 278 -0.44 2.68 18.62
CA LYS A 278 -0.99 4.04 18.53
C LYS A 278 -2.02 4.13 17.41
N ASP A 279 -3.00 5.00 17.61
CA ASP A 279 -3.94 5.36 16.55
C ASP A 279 -3.27 6.21 15.47
N ALA A 280 -3.54 5.85 14.22
CA ALA A 280 -3.11 6.56 13.03
C ALA A 280 -4.28 6.64 12.03
N ILE A 281 -4.20 7.63 11.14
CA ILE A 281 -5.21 7.85 10.10
C ILE A 281 -4.58 7.53 8.75
N MET A 282 -5.16 6.60 8.04
CA MET A 282 -4.81 6.29 6.66
C MET A 282 -5.75 7.05 5.73
N ALA A 283 -5.18 7.84 4.82
CA ALA A 283 -5.92 8.68 3.88
C ALA A 283 -5.69 8.18 2.44
N ALA A 284 -6.74 7.71 1.78
CA ALA A 284 -6.68 7.17 0.42
C ALA A 284 -7.24 8.16 -0.60
N SER A 285 -6.46 8.43 -1.65
CA SER A 285 -6.83 9.25 -2.82
C SER A 285 -6.20 8.61 -4.08
N SER A 286 -5.48 9.36 -4.94
CA SER A 286 -4.68 8.78 -6.04
C SER A 286 -3.39 8.10 -5.56
N ARG A 287 -3.03 8.30 -4.29
CA ARG A 287 -2.06 7.51 -3.52
C ARG A 287 -2.65 7.27 -2.14
N ALA A 288 -2.22 6.22 -1.46
CA ALA A 288 -2.50 6.06 -0.04
C ALA A 288 -1.44 6.81 0.77
N TRP A 289 -1.87 7.49 1.84
CA TRP A 289 -1.04 8.26 2.76
C TRP A 289 -1.32 7.81 4.18
N LEU A 290 -0.32 7.94 5.05
CA LEU A 290 -0.41 7.63 6.46
C LEU A 290 -0.08 8.86 7.29
N LEU A 291 -1.03 9.25 8.15
CA LEU A 291 -0.89 10.29 9.17
C LEU A 291 -0.73 9.62 10.53
N TYR A 292 0.44 9.77 11.15
CA TYR A 292 0.77 9.18 12.45
C TYR A 292 1.56 10.16 13.32
N ASP A 293 1.49 10.01 14.64
CA ASP A 293 2.35 10.76 15.57
C ASP A 293 3.63 9.96 15.90
N TYR A 294 4.78 10.61 15.74
CA TYR A 294 6.09 10.06 16.07
C TYR A 294 7.00 11.15 16.62
N GLN A 295 7.58 10.93 17.80
CA GLN A 295 8.40 11.90 18.54
C GLN A 295 7.68 13.24 18.76
N SER A 296 6.40 13.19 19.16
CA SER A 296 5.52 14.35 19.39
C SER A 296 5.39 15.26 18.16
N ARG A 297 5.48 14.68 16.97
CA ARG A 297 5.28 15.33 15.68
C ARG A 297 4.45 14.43 14.77
N PHE A 298 3.39 15.00 14.24
CA PHE A 298 2.60 14.38 13.19
C PHE A 298 3.38 14.33 11.87
N HIS A 299 3.55 13.13 11.35
CA HIS A 299 4.13 12.86 10.05
C HIS A 299 3.02 12.41 9.09
N LEU A 300 3.04 12.94 7.87
CA LEU A 300 2.13 12.55 6.78
C LEU A 300 2.99 12.00 5.63
N THR A 301 3.13 10.68 5.57
CA THR A 301 3.99 9.98 4.60
C THR A 301 3.16 9.26 3.55
N PRO A 302 3.53 9.30 2.26
CA PRO A 302 2.87 8.47 1.26
C PRO A 302 3.29 7.00 1.43
N LEU A 303 2.43 6.11 0.95
CA LEU A 303 2.67 4.67 0.93
C LEU A 303 3.14 4.25 -0.46
N SER A 304 4.16 3.39 -0.52
CA SER A 304 4.70 2.79 -1.74
C SER A 304 3.81 1.60 -2.13
N TYR A 305 2.57 1.90 -2.53
CA TYR A 305 1.55 0.92 -2.85
C TYR A 305 0.61 1.39 -3.98
N ALA A 306 -0.14 0.44 -4.54
CA ALA A 306 -1.21 0.73 -5.49
C ALA A 306 -2.33 1.60 -4.86
N THR A 307 -3.19 2.17 -5.70
CA THR A 307 -4.36 2.93 -5.25
C THR A 307 -5.32 2.05 -4.45
N LEU A 308 -5.49 2.37 -3.17
CA LEU A 308 -6.40 1.66 -2.27
C LEU A 308 -7.76 2.36 -2.26
N GLU A 309 -8.84 1.58 -2.35
CA GLU A 309 -10.20 2.11 -2.35
C GLU A 309 -10.84 2.08 -0.95
N TYR A 310 -10.52 1.05 -0.17
CA TYR A 310 -10.92 0.92 1.23
C TYR A 310 -9.78 0.32 2.02
N ALA A 311 -9.61 0.73 3.27
CA ALA A 311 -8.67 0.12 4.21
C ALA A 311 -9.27 0.04 5.61
N ALA A 312 -8.82 -0.94 6.39
CA ALA A 312 -9.15 -1.12 7.78
C ALA A 312 -7.95 -1.75 8.50
N GLY A 313 -7.65 -1.33 9.73
CA GLY A 313 -6.69 -2.07 10.57
C GLY A 313 -7.11 -3.55 10.76
N PHE A 314 -6.19 -4.41 11.16
CA PHE A 314 -6.40 -5.84 11.27
C PHE A 314 -5.48 -6.40 12.36
N SER A 315 -5.98 -7.35 13.15
CA SER A 315 -5.21 -8.07 14.16
C SER A 315 -5.45 -9.56 13.98
N SER A 316 -4.40 -10.36 13.81
CA SER A 316 -4.47 -11.82 13.85
C SER A 316 -3.22 -12.41 14.49
N GLU A 317 -3.25 -13.69 14.84
CA GLU A 317 -2.05 -14.37 15.38
C GLU A 317 -0.87 -14.30 14.40
N GLN A 318 -1.16 -14.44 13.10
CA GLN A 318 -0.18 -14.34 12.01
C GLN A 318 0.30 -12.88 11.77
N CYS A 319 -0.52 -11.88 12.13
CA CYS A 319 -0.23 -10.47 11.90
C CYS A 319 -0.87 -9.60 13.00
N PRO A 320 -0.20 -9.41 14.16
CA PRO A 320 -0.78 -8.71 15.32
C PRO A 320 -1.12 -7.24 15.07
N GLU A 321 -0.41 -6.59 14.15
CA GLU A 321 -0.73 -5.25 13.65
C GLU A 321 -0.64 -5.24 12.13
N GLY A 322 -1.80 -5.28 11.47
CA GLY A 322 -1.92 -5.22 10.02
C GLY A 322 -2.96 -4.21 9.56
N ILE A 323 -3.07 -4.09 8.24
CA ILE A 323 -4.11 -3.34 7.54
C ILE A 323 -4.65 -4.26 6.43
N VAL A 324 -5.96 -4.54 6.44
CA VAL A 324 -6.67 -5.13 5.31
C VAL A 324 -7.07 -3.99 4.37
N ALA A 325 -6.78 -4.12 3.07
CA ALA A 325 -7.19 -3.13 2.08
C ALA A 325 -7.60 -3.75 0.73
N ILE A 326 -8.54 -3.08 0.05
CA ILE A 326 -8.81 -3.27 -1.38
C ILE A 326 -7.93 -2.33 -2.17
N ALA A 327 -7.17 -2.88 -3.11
CA ALA A 327 -6.69 -2.12 -4.25
C ALA A 327 -7.74 -2.17 -5.37
N GLU A 328 -8.10 -1.02 -5.93
CA GLU A 328 -8.89 -0.99 -7.17
C GLU A 328 -8.08 -1.72 -8.27
N ASN A 329 -8.72 -2.66 -8.96
CA ASN A 329 -8.01 -3.52 -9.90
C ASN A 329 -7.62 -2.73 -11.15
N THR A 330 -6.42 -2.16 -11.16
CA THR A 330 -5.83 -1.56 -12.35
C THR A 330 -5.44 -2.66 -13.34
N LEU A 331 -6.44 -3.13 -14.08
CA LEU A 331 -6.24 -3.79 -15.37
C LEU A 331 -5.52 -2.82 -16.31
N ARG A 332 -4.18 -2.81 -16.24
CA ARG A 332 -3.37 -2.48 -17.41
C ARG A 332 -3.83 -3.42 -18.52
N GLN A 333 -4.32 -2.87 -19.62
CA GLN A 333 -4.69 -3.65 -20.80
C GLN A 333 -3.47 -4.39 -21.35
N VAL A 334 -3.29 -5.63 -20.91
CA VAL A 334 -2.44 -6.62 -21.58
C VAL A 334 -3.23 -7.93 -21.58
N THR A 335 -4.06 -8.07 -22.61
CA THR A 335 -4.68 -9.32 -23.10
C THR A 335 -5.37 -10.26 -22.10
N ASN A 336 -6.69 -10.38 -22.28
CA ASN A 336 -7.55 -11.52 -21.92
C ASN A 336 -7.92 -11.73 -20.43
N PHE A 337 -9.24 -11.65 -20.18
CA PHE A 337 -9.99 -12.33 -19.11
C PHE A 337 -9.38 -12.36 -17.69
N HIS A 338 -9.74 -11.38 -16.86
CA HIS A 338 -10.68 -11.56 -15.72
C HIS A 338 -10.66 -10.35 -14.77
N ASN A 339 -11.84 -9.93 -14.30
CA ASN A 339 -11.97 -8.93 -13.23
C ASN A 339 -11.82 -9.62 -11.86
N PHE A 340 -10.72 -9.39 -11.17
CA PHE A 340 -10.49 -9.83 -9.79
C PHE A 340 -10.01 -8.63 -8.96
N SER A 341 -10.80 -8.13 -8.02
CA SER A 341 -10.27 -7.26 -6.96
C SER A 341 -9.68 -8.15 -5.85
N PHE A 342 -8.55 -7.73 -5.27
CA PHE A 342 -7.77 -8.54 -4.33
C PHE A 342 -7.86 -7.95 -2.92
N SER A 343 -8.33 -8.75 -1.96
CA SER A 343 -8.14 -8.45 -0.53
C SER A 343 -6.68 -8.75 -0.14
N ARG A 344 -6.03 -7.82 0.54
CA ARG A 344 -4.61 -7.97 0.95
C ARG A 344 -4.40 -7.54 2.39
N ILE A 345 -3.73 -8.39 3.15
CA ILE A 345 -3.24 -8.10 4.50
C ILE A 345 -1.85 -7.48 4.39
N LEU A 346 -1.66 -6.32 5.01
CA LEU A 346 -0.49 -5.47 4.85
C LEU A 346 0.15 -5.17 6.21
N SER A 347 1.45 -5.42 6.37
CA SER A 347 2.19 -5.07 7.60
C SER A 347 3.13 -3.87 7.39
N LEU A 348 3.32 -3.10 8.47
CA LEU A 348 4.11 -1.86 8.51
C LEU A 348 5.26 -1.99 9.53
N GLU A 349 6.39 -2.56 9.10
CA GLU A 349 7.49 -2.94 10.01
C GLU A 349 8.53 -1.85 10.28
N LYS A 350 8.58 -0.77 9.49
CA LYS A 350 9.62 0.27 9.59
C LYS A 350 9.03 1.69 9.53
N LEU A 351 8.54 2.17 10.66
CA LEU A 351 8.32 3.61 10.86
C LEU A 351 9.66 4.35 11.04
N GLY A 352 9.72 5.60 10.57
CA GLY A 352 10.90 6.48 10.70
C GLY A 352 11.93 6.36 9.57
N ALA A 353 11.95 5.24 8.83
CA ALA A 353 12.68 5.13 7.57
C ALA A 353 11.87 5.80 6.44
N VAL A 354 12.04 7.11 6.29
CA VAL A 354 11.34 7.95 5.31
C VAL A 354 11.63 7.55 3.85
N PHE A 355 12.75 6.86 3.62
CA PHE A 355 13.11 6.31 2.30
C PHE A 355 13.01 4.79 2.26
N ASN A 356 12.12 4.29 1.40
CA ASN A 356 12.15 2.91 0.93
C ASN A 356 13.14 2.80 -0.23
N GLN A 357 13.93 1.72 -0.28
CA GLN A 357 14.86 1.44 -1.36
C GLN A 357 14.53 0.13 -2.07
N VAL A 358 14.48 0.18 -3.40
CA VAL A 358 14.51 -1.02 -4.25
C VAL A 358 15.91 -1.16 -4.81
N VAL A 359 16.44 -2.37 -4.73
CA VAL A 359 17.82 -2.71 -5.09
C VAL A 359 17.77 -3.60 -6.32
N HIS A 360 18.36 -3.14 -7.42
CA HIS A 360 18.47 -3.87 -8.68
C HIS A 360 19.93 -4.27 -8.89
N PRO A 361 20.25 -5.58 -8.80
CA PRO A 361 21.62 -6.04 -8.93
C PRO A 361 22.20 -5.83 -10.32
N LEU A 362 23.47 -5.43 -10.36
CA LEU A 362 24.31 -5.21 -11.52
C LEU A 362 25.47 -6.24 -11.53
N ASP A 363 26.33 -6.15 -12.55
CA ASP A 363 27.42 -7.11 -12.77
C ASP A 363 28.79 -6.51 -12.40
N TYR A 364 28.96 -5.19 -12.56
CA TYR A 364 30.19 -4.45 -12.19
C TYR A 364 29.83 -3.09 -11.55
N THR A 365 30.80 -2.42 -10.92
CA THR A 365 30.58 -1.13 -10.24
C THR A 365 29.97 -0.06 -11.17
N PRO A 366 28.76 0.46 -10.90
CA PRO A 366 28.19 1.55 -11.68
C PRO A 366 28.98 2.84 -11.50
N ARG A 367 29.32 3.52 -12.61
CA ARG A 367 30.07 4.79 -12.60
C ARG A 367 29.21 6.01 -12.89
N ARG A 368 28.23 5.88 -13.79
CA ARG A 368 27.24 6.92 -14.08
C ARG A 368 25.96 6.29 -14.59
N MET A 369 24.86 7.01 -14.36
CA MET A 369 23.53 6.69 -14.84
C MET A 369 22.93 7.93 -15.50
N VAL A 370 22.20 7.75 -16.60
CA VAL A 370 21.49 8.81 -17.32
C VAL A 370 20.06 8.34 -17.62
N VAL A 371 19.08 9.23 -17.45
CA VAL A 371 17.68 8.95 -17.82
C VAL A 371 17.43 9.34 -19.28
N HIS A 372 17.03 8.37 -20.10
CA HIS A 372 16.60 8.61 -21.47
C HIS A 372 15.20 9.24 -21.48
N LYS A 373 15.13 10.57 -21.58
CA LYS A 373 13.90 11.37 -21.42
C LYS A 373 12.67 10.85 -22.20
N PRO A 374 12.76 10.40 -23.46
CA PRO A 374 11.59 9.91 -24.21
C PRO A 374 10.99 8.60 -23.69
N SER A 375 11.81 7.69 -23.13
CA SER A 375 11.32 6.36 -22.70
C SER A 375 11.35 6.14 -21.18
N GLY A 376 11.92 7.07 -20.41
CA GLY A 376 12.08 6.93 -18.96
C GLY A 376 13.07 5.85 -18.52
N ASN A 377 13.80 5.22 -19.45
CA ASN A 377 14.76 4.16 -19.16
C ASN A 377 16.07 4.75 -18.59
N LEU A 378 16.76 3.93 -17.80
CA LEU A 378 18.07 4.19 -17.24
C LEU A 378 19.14 3.62 -18.16
N VAL A 379 20.12 4.42 -18.53
CA VAL A 379 21.35 3.97 -19.20
C VAL A 379 22.45 4.04 -18.15
N ILE A 380 23.02 2.89 -17.80
CA ILE A 380 24.02 2.73 -16.73
C ILE A 380 25.32 2.26 -17.38
N ILE A 381 26.44 2.90 -17.02
CA ILE A 381 27.77 2.39 -17.33
C ILE A 381 28.37 1.70 -16.09
N GLU A 382 28.77 0.44 -16.27
CA GLU A 382 29.36 -0.40 -15.23
C GLU A 382 30.83 -0.67 -15.60
N ASN A 383 31.77 -0.55 -14.65
CA ASN A 383 33.20 -0.61 -14.93
C ASN A 383 34.05 -0.94 -13.68
N ASP A 384 34.78 -2.06 -13.75
CA ASP A 384 35.72 -2.51 -12.72
C ASP A 384 37.15 -2.78 -13.22
N HIS A 385 38.10 -2.40 -12.36
CA HIS A 385 39.54 -2.65 -12.54
C HIS A 385 39.92 -4.05 -12.04
N ALA A 386 40.85 -4.71 -12.74
CA ALA A 386 41.30 -6.06 -12.43
C ALA A 386 40.13 -7.07 -12.39
N ALA A 387 39.20 -6.93 -13.33
CA ALA A 387 38.05 -7.81 -13.53
C ALA A 387 38.15 -8.54 -14.89
N PHE A 388 37.41 -9.62 -15.04
CA PHE A 388 37.23 -10.33 -16.31
C PHE A 388 35.87 -9.98 -16.93
N THR A 389 35.83 -9.81 -18.26
CA THR A 389 34.57 -9.78 -19.01
C THR A 389 33.87 -11.14 -18.93
N ALA A 390 32.54 -11.19 -19.13
CA ALA A 390 31.79 -12.46 -19.08
C ALA A 390 32.37 -13.53 -20.02
N ARG A 391 32.79 -13.12 -21.23
CA ARG A 391 33.50 -13.97 -22.19
C ARG A 391 34.88 -14.41 -21.69
N GLY A 392 35.68 -13.49 -21.16
CA GLY A 392 37.00 -13.81 -20.60
C GLY A 392 36.94 -14.76 -19.39
N LYS A 393 35.88 -14.70 -18.57
CA LYS A 393 35.61 -15.67 -17.49
C LYS A 393 35.29 -17.07 -18.00
N GLU A 394 34.73 -17.20 -19.20
CA GLU A 394 34.42 -18.49 -19.80
C GLU A 394 35.66 -19.07 -20.50
N GLU A 395 36.38 -18.25 -21.26
CA GLU A 395 37.64 -18.63 -21.91
C GLU A 395 38.70 -19.05 -20.87
N ARG A 396 38.86 -18.31 -19.76
CA ARG A 396 39.81 -18.70 -18.71
C ARG A 396 39.38 -19.96 -17.94
N ARG A 397 38.08 -20.22 -17.79
CA ARG A 397 37.58 -21.50 -17.20
C ARG A 397 37.87 -22.69 -18.10
N LYS A 398 37.70 -22.54 -19.42
CA LYS A 398 38.06 -23.58 -20.39
C LYS A 398 39.55 -23.89 -20.36
N GLN A 399 40.40 -22.85 -20.39
CA GLN A 399 41.86 -23.01 -20.24
C GLN A 399 42.25 -23.72 -18.94
N LEU A 400 41.69 -23.31 -17.79
CA LEU A 400 41.98 -23.97 -16.50
C LEU A 400 41.52 -25.43 -16.46
N ALA A 401 40.40 -25.77 -17.09
CA ALA A 401 39.95 -27.16 -17.19
C ALA A 401 40.84 -27.99 -18.14
N GLU A 402 41.31 -27.41 -19.24
CA GLU A 402 42.28 -28.03 -20.17
C GLU A 402 43.64 -28.24 -19.49
N GLU A 403 44.19 -27.21 -18.82
CA GLU A 403 45.43 -27.27 -18.02
C GLU A 403 45.35 -28.40 -16.97
N LEU A 404 44.21 -28.60 -16.30
CA LEU A 404 44.00 -29.69 -15.34
C LEU A 404 43.88 -31.08 -15.99
N LEU A 405 43.30 -31.18 -17.18
CA LEU A 405 43.19 -32.44 -17.93
C LEU A 405 44.54 -32.91 -18.50
N GLU A 406 45.46 -31.98 -18.78
CA GLU A 406 46.85 -32.32 -19.13
C GLU A 406 47.60 -32.87 -17.91
N VAL A 407 47.52 -32.21 -16.75
CA VAL A 407 48.10 -32.73 -15.50
C VAL A 407 47.51 -34.10 -15.11
N ALA A 408 46.23 -34.35 -15.40
CA ALA A 408 45.60 -35.65 -15.17
C ALA A 408 46.11 -36.79 -16.08
N GLN A 409 46.91 -36.50 -17.12
CA GLN A 409 47.56 -37.54 -17.94
C GLN A 409 48.92 -37.97 -17.38
N GLU A 410 49.55 -37.13 -16.55
CA GLU A 410 50.86 -37.39 -15.93
C GLU A 410 50.73 -37.97 -14.50
N ALA A 411 49.52 -37.98 -13.92
CA ALA A 411 49.24 -38.47 -12.57
C ALA A 411 49.00 -40.00 -12.49
N GLU A 412 49.17 -40.58 -11.28
CA GLU A 412 48.87 -41.99 -11.01
C GLU A 412 47.36 -42.30 -11.13
N GLU A 413 47.01 -43.53 -11.53
CA GLU A 413 45.62 -43.93 -11.88
C GLU A 413 44.55 -43.58 -10.81
N ALA A 414 44.93 -43.58 -9.53
CA ALA A 414 44.04 -43.22 -8.42
C ALA A 414 43.65 -41.73 -8.42
N ASP A 415 44.57 -40.84 -8.79
CA ASP A 415 44.35 -39.38 -8.81
C ASP A 415 43.76 -38.91 -10.15
N GLN A 416 43.98 -39.63 -11.25
CA GLN A 416 43.45 -39.27 -12.58
C GLN A 416 41.93 -39.05 -12.58
N GLN A 417 41.19 -39.89 -11.85
CA GLN A 417 39.74 -39.78 -11.75
C GLN A 417 39.31 -38.51 -11.00
N ALA A 418 39.95 -38.21 -9.87
CA ALA A 418 39.64 -37.03 -9.05
C ALA A 418 39.97 -35.71 -9.78
N VAL A 419 41.08 -35.65 -10.51
CA VAL A 419 41.46 -34.44 -11.28
C VAL A 419 40.50 -34.21 -12.45
N ARG A 420 40.03 -35.27 -13.12
CA ARG A 420 39.00 -35.16 -14.19
C ARG A 420 37.67 -34.65 -13.64
N GLU A 421 37.20 -35.20 -12.52
CA GLU A 421 35.98 -34.73 -11.85
C GLU A 421 36.10 -33.26 -11.43
N MET A 422 37.28 -32.83 -10.96
CA MET A 422 37.55 -31.43 -10.62
C MET A 422 37.57 -30.50 -11.85
N ALA A 423 38.12 -30.95 -12.98
CA ALA A 423 38.11 -30.20 -14.24
C ALA A 423 36.69 -30.03 -14.80
N ASP A 424 35.86 -31.09 -14.75
CA ASP A 424 34.46 -31.03 -15.16
C ASP A 424 33.60 -30.18 -14.22
N ALA A 425 33.88 -30.18 -12.91
CA ALA A 425 33.27 -29.25 -11.96
C ALA A 425 33.61 -27.79 -12.31
N ILE A 426 34.88 -27.44 -12.54
CA ILE A 426 35.31 -26.08 -12.92
C ILE A 426 34.70 -25.62 -14.25
N ARG A 427 34.49 -26.55 -15.19
CA ARG A 427 33.87 -26.28 -16.50
C ARG A 427 32.37 -26.00 -16.40
N ASN A 428 31.65 -26.75 -15.57
CA ASN A 428 30.18 -26.74 -15.55
C ASN A 428 29.59 -25.90 -14.40
N GLU A 429 30.26 -25.83 -13.25
CA GLU A 429 29.74 -25.16 -12.05
C GLU A 429 29.98 -23.65 -12.09
N LYS A 430 28.89 -22.89 -12.18
CA LYS A 430 28.91 -21.42 -12.04
C LYS A 430 28.62 -21.05 -10.59
N VAL A 431 29.68 -20.94 -9.80
CA VAL A 431 29.66 -20.41 -8.42
C VAL A 431 29.07 -18.99 -8.41
N ASP A 432 28.22 -18.68 -7.41
CA ASP A 432 27.64 -17.34 -7.24
C ASP A 432 28.70 -16.31 -6.80
N GLU A 433 29.07 -15.44 -7.73
CA GLU A 433 30.06 -14.38 -7.53
C GLU A 433 29.67 -13.37 -6.44
N ARG A 434 28.40 -13.28 -6.02
CA ARG A 434 27.98 -12.38 -4.93
C ARG A 434 28.31 -12.92 -3.55
N ILE A 435 28.32 -14.24 -3.39
CA ILE A 435 28.60 -14.91 -2.12
C ILE A 435 30.11 -15.08 -1.95
N TYR A 436 30.78 -15.55 -3.01
CA TYR A 436 32.20 -15.90 -2.98
C TYR A 436 33.14 -14.78 -3.46
N GLY A 437 32.58 -13.75 -4.11
CA GLY A 437 33.32 -12.65 -4.73
C GLY A 437 33.70 -12.94 -6.19
N SER A 438 33.64 -11.92 -7.04
CA SER A 438 34.03 -12.05 -8.45
C SER A 438 35.53 -12.37 -8.62
N PRO A 439 35.89 -13.26 -9.57
CA PRO A 439 37.29 -13.59 -9.85
C PRO A 439 38.05 -12.38 -10.39
N LYS A 440 39.24 -12.14 -9.84
CA LYS A 440 40.08 -10.99 -10.19
C LYS A 440 41.09 -11.35 -11.29
N ASN A 441 41.24 -10.42 -12.23
CA ASN A 441 42.19 -10.49 -13.33
C ASN A 441 43.52 -9.81 -12.93
N GLN A 442 44.50 -9.83 -13.83
CA GLN A 442 45.77 -9.11 -13.66
C GLN A 442 45.54 -7.59 -13.54
N LYS A 443 46.44 -6.89 -12.84
CA LYS A 443 46.40 -5.42 -12.72
C LYS A 443 46.56 -4.78 -14.11
N GLY A 444 45.79 -3.73 -14.38
CA GLY A 444 45.74 -3.07 -15.69
C GLY A 444 44.71 -3.65 -16.67
N LYS A 445 44.12 -4.81 -16.37
CA LYS A 445 42.98 -5.35 -17.13
C LYS A 445 41.65 -4.74 -16.67
N TRP A 446 40.72 -4.55 -17.59
CA TRP A 446 39.42 -3.92 -17.31
C TRP A 446 38.25 -4.74 -17.87
N ALA A 447 37.11 -4.65 -17.20
CA ALA A 447 35.82 -5.14 -17.68
C ALA A 447 34.76 -4.05 -17.53
N SER A 448 33.99 -3.82 -18.59
CA SER A 448 32.95 -2.80 -18.61
C SER A 448 31.75 -3.25 -19.45
N THR A 449 30.58 -2.68 -19.16
CA THR A 449 29.34 -2.90 -19.93
C THR A 449 28.43 -1.66 -19.86
N VAL A 450 27.59 -1.48 -20.87
CA VAL A 450 26.45 -0.55 -20.83
C VAL A 450 25.17 -1.35 -20.65
N ARG A 451 24.43 -1.05 -19.58
CA ARG A 451 23.11 -1.63 -19.33
C ARG A 451 22.02 -0.59 -19.58
N ILE A 452 21.01 -0.97 -20.36
CA ILE A 452 19.75 -0.23 -20.48
C ILE A 452 18.71 -0.94 -19.64
N MET A 453 18.28 -0.30 -18.56
CA MET A 453 17.35 -0.83 -17.56
C MET A 453 16.06 0.01 -17.55
N ARG A 454 14.90 -0.62 -17.38
CA ARG A 454 13.64 0.09 -17.19
C ARG A 454 13.52 0.55 -15.74
N SER A 455 13.16 1.82 -15.53
CA SER A 455 13.14 2.46 -14.20
C SER A 455 12.00 2.02 -13.28
N SER A 456 11.02 1.26 -13.77
CA SER A 456 9.79 0.91 -13.02
C SER A 456 9.81 -0.47 -12.35
N ASP A 457 10.55 -1.42 -12.94
CA ASP A 457 10.67 -2.82 -12.50
C ASP A 457 12.12 -3.29 -12.39
N GLY A 458 13.08 -2.51 -12.94
CA GLY A 458 14.49 -2.88 -13.01
C GLY A 458 14.81 -3.93 -14.08
N GLU A 459 13.89 -4.19 -15.01
CA GLU A 459 14.13 -5.14 -16.10
C GLU A 459 15.25 -4.61 -17.01
N THR A 460 16.23 -5.46 -17.31
CA THR A 460 17.31 -5.14 -18.24
C THR A 460 16.80 -5.33 -19.67
N ILE A 461 16.56 -4.22 -20.37
CA ILE A 461 16.08 -4.19 -21.77
C ILE A 461 17.20 -4.56 -22.74
N SER A 462 18.41 -4.06 -22.49
CA SER A 462 19.59 -4.39 -23.28
C SER A 462 20.85 -4.36 -22.43
N HIS A 463 21.82 -5.19 -22.79
CA HIS A 463 23.11 -5.31 -22.14
C HIS A 463 24.20 -5.39 -23.22
N PHE A 464 25.09 -4.40 -23.23
CA PHE A 464 26.16 -4.25 -24.23
C PHE A 464 27.52 -4.39 -23.53
N PRO A 465 28.09 -5.61 -23.45
CA PRO A 465 29.42 -5.82 -22.91
C PRO A 465 30.47 -5.24 -23.87
N PHE A 466 31.45 -4.52 -23.32
CA PHE A 466 32.61 -4.06 -24.08
C PHE A 466 33.64 -5.17 -24.29
N ALA A 467 34.64 -4.92 -25.13
CA ALA A 467 35.77 -5.82 -25.28
C ALA A 467 36.63 -5.86 -24.00
N THR A 468 37.50 -6.87 -23.90
CA THR A 468 38.49 -6.93 -22.83
C THR A 468 39.42 -5.71 -22.90
N ASP A 469 39.65 -5.07 -21.76
CA ASP A 469 40.45 -3.84 -21.59
C ASP A 469 39.83 -2.53 -22.12
N GLU A 470 38.60 -2.59 -22.63
CA GLU A 470 37.78 -1.40 -22.83
C GLU A 470 37.07 -1.02 -21.52
N ALA A 471 37.20 0.25 -21.14
CA ALA A 471 36.71 0.77 -19.86
C ALA A 471 35.84 2.01 -20.09
N ALA A 472 34.52 1.89 -19.92
CA ALA A 472 33.63 3.03 -20.06
C ALA A 472 33.81 4.02 -18.91
N PHE A 473 34.20 5.24 -19.24
CA PHE A 473 34.24 6.37 -18.34
C PHE A 473 33.43 7.52 -18.93
N SER A 474 33.04 8.44 -18.07
CA SER A 474 32.41 9.69 -18.46
C SER A 474 32.96 10.79 -17.57
N TYR A 475 33.43 11.88 -18.17
CA TYR A 475 33.77 13.11 -17.47
C TYR A 475 32.52 13.96 -17.19
#